data_AF-A0A7W0QFD8-F1
#
_entry.id   AF-A0A7W0QFD8-F1
#
_cell.length_a   1.000
_cell.length_b   1.000
_cell.length_c   1.000
_cell.angle_alpha   90.00
_cell.angle_beta   90.00
_cell.angle_gamma   90.00
#
_symmetry.space_group_name_H-M   'P 1'
#
loop_
_entity.id
_entity.type
_entity.pdbx_description
1 polymer ?
#
loop_
_entity_poly.entity_id
_entity_poly.type
_entity_poly.pdbx_seq_one_letter_code
_entity_poly.pdbx_strand_id
1 'polypeptide(L)'
;QLAREASGAVRYHLLRALARMAVHDEIIIAAPLLLAELQLHLGEYCLLLALAVPIYADGDVRESAALLRGILADKTSQALDRAFLALQALHPREDIRGIARAIKGADQRARAHGAEFLDTLTRSPLYTRGDTTRIRARLLVLGEELEDRERLARIGLAASIPASAADAVVCLLAAPDSLLSACAAYYALDLETPELAAAIDELGADRPLLERLSVDHRSARVR
;
A
#
# COMPACT_ATOMS: atom_id res chain seq x y z
N GLN A 1 -14.07 -14.04 -11.89
CA GLN A 1 -13.18 -13.27 -12.79
C GLN A 1 -12.22 -12.38 -11.98
N LEU A 2 -12.69 -11.63 -10.98
CA LEU A 2 -11.83 -10.76 -10.12
C LEU A 2 -10.52 -11.42 -9.65
N ALA A 3 -10.60 -12.60 -9.03
CA ALA A 3 -9.44 -13.33 -8.50
C ALA A 3 -8.43 -13.84 -9.56
N ARG A 4 -8.77 -13.80 -10.87
CA ARG A 4 -7.92 -14.28 -11.97
C ARG A 4 -7.40 -13.15 -12.87
N GLU A 5 -7.85 -11.92 -12.66
CA GLU A 5 -7.44 -10.78 -13.47
C GLU A 5 -6.02 -10.35 -13.10
N ALA A 6 -5.09 -10.34 -14.05
CA ALA A 6 -3.69 -9.97 -13.80
C ALA A 6 -3.49 -8.45 -13.74
N SER A 7 -4.32 -7.69 -14.46
CA SER A 7 -4.23 -6.23 -14.48
C SER A 7 -4.85 -5.61 -13.23
N GLY A 8 -4.01 -4.95 -12.42
CA GLY A 8 -4.47 -4.23 -11.23
C GLY A 8 -5.48 -3.11 -11.55
N ALA A 9 -5.36 -2.46 -12.71
CA ALA A 9 -6.29 -1.44 -13.17
C ALA A 9 -7.67 -2.04 -13.48
N VAL A 10 -7.71 -3.18 -14.19
CA VAL A 10 -8.97 -3.89 -14.48
C VAL A 10 -9.59 -4.41 -13.18
N ARG A 11 -8.78 -4.99 -12.28
CA ARG A 11 -9.25 -5.43 -10.96
C ARG A 11 -9.87 -4.29 -10.15
N TYR A 12 -9.24 -3.11 -10.15
CA TYR A 12 -9.78 -1.91 -9.52
C TYR A 12 -11.14 -1.50 -10.14
N HIS A 13 -11.25 -1.46 -11.47
CA HIS A 13 -12.51 -1.12 -12.12
C HIS A 13 -13.62 -2.13 -11.82
N LEU A 14 -13.29 -3.42 -11.80
CA LEU A 14 -14.22 -4.48 -11.40
C LEU A 14 -14.66 -4.30 -9.95
N LEU A 15 -13.74 -4.08 -9.01
CA LEU A 15 -14.07 -3.88 -7.60
C LEU A 15 -14.94 -2.64 -7.39
N ARG A 16 -14.63 -1.53 -8.09
CA ARG A 16 -15.43 -0.31 -8.05
C ARG A 16 -16.83 -0.53 -8.64
N ALA A 17 -16.95 -1.27 -9.74
CA ALA A 17 -18.24 -1.62 -10.31
C ALA A 17 -19.07 -2.48 -9.34
N LEU A 18 -18.46 -3.52 -8.77
CA LEU A 18 -19.06 -4.39 -7.75
C LEU A 18 -19.54 -3.60 -6.53
N ALA A 19 -18.72 -2.69 -5.99
CA ALA A 19 -19.10 -1.86 -4.87
C ALA A 19 -20.30 -0.95 -5.17
N ARG A 20 -20.43 -0.44 -6.41
CA ARG A 20 -21.63 0.32 -6.81
C ARG A 20 -22.86 -0.57 -6.94
N MET A 21 -22.72 -1.73 -7.57
CA MET A 21 -23.82 -2.68 -7.78
C MET A 21 -24.32 -3.25 -6.45
N ALA A 22 -23.42 -3.53 -5.50
CA ALA A 22 -23.80 -3.97 -4.16
C ALA A 22 -24.65 -2.93 -3.41
N VAL A 23 -24.38 -1.63 -3.62
CA VAL A 23 -25.12 -0.53 -3.00
C VAL A 23 -26.47 -0.27 -3.67
N HIS A 24 -26.56 -0.40 -5.00
CA HIS A 24 -27.77 0.01 -5.76
C HIS A 24 -28.65 -1.15 -6.25
N ASP A 25 -28.06 -2.28 -6.62
CA ASP A 25 -28.72 -3.36 -7.35
C ASP A 25 -28.96 -4.62 -6.47
N GLU A 26 -28.69 -4.52 -5.17
CA GLU A 26 -28.83 -5.59 -4.16
C GLU A 26 -28.19 -6.94 -4.57
N ILE A 27 -27.09 -6.88 -5.31
CA ILE A 27 -26.41 -8.09 -5.78
C ILE A 27 -25.67 -8.76 -4.63
N ILE A 28 -25.92 -10.05 -4.44
CA ILE A 28 -25.21 -10.88 -3.48
C ILE A 28 -23.84 -11.25 -4.05
N ILE A 29 -22.79 -10.65 -3.51
CA ILE A 29 -21.40 -11.02 -3.80
C ILE A 29 -20.92 -11.98 -2.72
N ALA A 30 -20.20 -13.03 -3.12
CA ALA A 30 -19.64 -13.99 -2.19
C ALA A 30 -18.66 -13.32 -1.21
N ALA A 31 -19.01 -13.27 0.07
CA ALA A 31 -18.18 -12.67 1.11
C ALA A 31 -16.73 -13.21 1.16
N PRO A 32 -16.45 -14.51 0.96
CA PRO A 32 -15.07 -15.01 0.93
C PRO A 32 -14.18 -14.34 -0.13
N LEU A 33 -14.76 -14.01 -1.29
CA LEU A 33 -14.03 -13.34 -2.37
C LEU A 33 -13.68 -11.90 -1.98
N LEU A 34 -14.63 -11.16 -1.40
CA LEU A 34 -14.39 -9.79 -0.97
C LEU A 34 -13.44 -9.71 0.24
N LEU A 35 -13.51 -10.69 1.16
CA LEU A 35 -12.55 -10.78 2.26
C LEU A 35 -11.13 -11.05 1.76
N ALA A 36 -10.96 -11.86 0.72
CA ALA A 36 -9.65 -12.09 0.11
C ALA A 36 -9.08 -10.81 -0.52
N GLU A 37 -9.90 -10.04 -1.24
CA GLU A 37 -9.48 -8.74 -1.78
C GLU A 37 -9.16 -7.73 -0.66
N LEU A 38 -9.98 -7.69 0.38
CA LEU A 38 -9.74 -6.84 1.55
C LEU A 38 -8.40 -7.18 2.24
N GLN A 39 -8.14 -8.47 2.45
CA GLN A 39 -6.87 -8.97 3.01
C GLN A 39 -5.68 -8.60 2.12
N LEU A 40 -5.82 -8.74 0.80
CA LEU A 40 -4.79 -8.41 -0.18
C LEU A 40 -4.44 -6.92 -0.13
N HIS A 41 -5.44 -6.04 -0.20
CA HIS A 41 -5.22 -4.60 -0.23
C HIS A 41 -4.76 -4.02 1.11
N LEU A 42 -5.24 -4.55 2.24
CA LEU A 42 -4.70 -4.19 3.55
C LEU A 42 -3.25 -4.70 3.71
N GLY A 43 -2.92 -5.86 3.16
CA GLY A 43 -1.55 -6.37 3.13
C GLY A 43 -0.61 -5.49 2.30
N GLU A 44 -1.04 -5.11 1.10
CA GLU A 44 -0.33 -4.17 0.21
C GLU A 44 -0.10 -2.83 0.91
N TYR A 45 -1.14 -2.27 1.55
CA TYR A 45 -1.03 -1.05 2.36
C TYR A 45 0.04 -1.18 3.45
N CYS A 46 0.01 -2.24 4.26
CA CYS A 46 0.99 -2.43 5.33
C CYS A 46 2.42 -2.62 4.80
N LEU A 47 2.59 -3.31 3.67
CA LEU A 47 3.90 -3.50 3.06
C LEU A 47 4.47 -2.17 2.56
N LEU A 48 3.68 -1.38 1.84
CA LEU A 48 4.10 -0.05 1.36
C LEU A 48 4.44 0.87 2.53
N LEU A 49 3.64 0.81 3.61
CA LEU A 49 3.91 1.56 4.83
C LEU A 49 5.24 1.14 5.47
N ALA A 50 5.53 -0.16 5.54
CA ALA A 50 6.77 -0.67 6.10
C ALA A 50 8.01 -0.22 5.30
N LEU A 51 7.91 -0.21 3.96
CA LEU A 51 8.95 0.30 3.07
C LEU A 51 9.13 1.82 3.17
N ALA A 52 8.04 2.54 3.43
CA ALA A 52 8.07 3.98 3.59
C ALA A 52 8.78 4.43 4.87
N VAL A 53 8.58 3.74 6.01
CA VAL A 53 9.13 4.12 7.33
C VAL A 53 10.60 4.58 7.28
N PRO A 54 11.57 3.78 6.78
CA PRO A 54 12.97 4.21 6.75
C PRO A 54 13.24 5.33 5.72
N ILE A 55 12.49 5.38 4.61
CA ILE A 55 12.64 6.43 3.57
C ILE A 55 12.21 7.81 4.09
N TYR A 56 11.15 7.86 4.92
CA TYR A 56 10.71 9.09 5.55
C TYR A 56 11.61 9.49 6.73
N ALA A 57 12.15 8.52 7.47
CA ALA A 57 13.03 8.77 8.61
C ALA A 57 14.42 9.32 8.21
N ASP A 58 14.92 8.95 7.02
CA ASP A 58 16.22 9.39 6.52
C ASP A 58 16.30 10.91 6.28
N GLY A 59 15.16 11.57 6.07
CA GLY A 59 15.08 13.03 5.95
C GLY A 59 15.75 13.61 4.69
N ASP A 60 16.12 12.77 3.71
CA ASP A 60 16.80 13.21 2.49
C ASP A 60 15.95 14.24 1.71
N VAL A 61 16.55 15.39 1.44
CA VAL A 61 15.91 16.54 0.78
C VAL A 61 16.06 16.52 -0.75
N ARG A 62 16.77 15.55 -1.32
CA ARG A 62 16.91 15.41 -2.79
C ARG A 62 15.55 15.24 -3.47
N GLU A 63 15.47 15.74 -4.70
CA GLU A 63 14.24 15.65 -5.51
C GLU A 63 13.85 14.20 -5.82
N SER A 64 14.84 13.31 -6.02
CA SER A 64 14.62 11.88 -6.21
C SER A 64 14.01 11.21 -4.98
N ALA A 65 14.44 11.60 -3.77
CA ALA A 65 13.83 11.16 -2.51
C ALA A 65 12.38 11.67 -2.39
N ALA A 66 12.14 12.94 -2.75
CA ALA A 66 10.80 13.52 -2.74
C ALA A 66 9.86 12.82 -3.74
N LEU A 67 10.35 12.50 -4.94
CA LEU A 67 9.60 11.74 -5.95
C LEU A 67 9.25 10.34 -5.44
N LEU A 68 10.22 9.62 -4.85
CA LEU A 68 9.99 8.30 -4.28
C LEU A 68 8.97 8.32 -3.13
N ARG A 69 9.07 9.31 -2.23
CA ARG A 69 8.07 9.52 -1.17
C ARG A 69 6.68 9.80 -1.73
N GLY A 70 6.60 10.66 -2.76
CA GLY A 70 5.36 10.99 -3.44
C GLY A 70 4.66 9.78 -4.04
N ILE A 71 5.39 8.94 -4.79
CA ILE A 71 4.81 7.73 -5.38
C ILE A 71 4.45 6.69 -4.30
N LEU A 72 5.24 6.54 -3.24
CA LEU A 72 4.89 5.67 -2.11
C LEU A 72 3.60 6.11 -1.42
N ALA A 73 3.43 7.42 -1.18
CA ALA A 73 2.23 7.98 -0.58
C ALA A 73 0.99 7.73 -1.46
N ASP A 74 1.11 7.95 -2.77
CA ASP A 74 0.04 7.69 -3.73
C ASP A 74 -0.35 6.19 -3.75
N LYS A 75 0.63 5.29 -3.87
CA LYS A 75 0.39 3.83 -3.87
C LYS A 75 -0.23 3.35 -2.55
N THR A 76 0.24 3.89 -1.43
CA THR A 76 -0.32 3.58 -0.10
C THR A 76 -1.79 4.02 -0.01
N SER A 77 -2.10 5.23 -0.48
CA SER A 77 -3.48 5.74 -0.51
C SER A 77 -4.38 4.90 -1.42
N GLN A 78 -3.88 4.49 -2.59
CA GLN A 78 -4.61 3.62 -3.55
C GLN A 78 -4.89 2.24 -2.98
N ALA A 79 -3.92 1.60 -2.32
CA ALA A 79 -4.13 0.32 -1.65
C ALA A 79 -5.23 0.43 -0.59
N LEU A 80 -5.22 1.51 0.20
CA LEU A 80 -6.24 1.77 1.20
C LEU A 80 -7.62 2.06 0.59
N ASP A 81 -7.70 2.80 -0.51
CA ASP A 81 -8.97 3.02 -1.23
C ASP A 81 -9.58 1.71 -1.74
N ARG A 82 -8.74 0.81 -2.27
CA ARG A 82 -9.19 -0.51 -2.72
C ARG A 82 -9.70 -1.36 -1.56
N ALA A 83 -9.03 -1.31 -0.40
CA ALA A 83 -9.51 -1.97 0.81
C ALA A 83 -10.90 -1.44 1.22
N PHE A 84 -11.12 -0.13 1.22
CA PHE A 84 -12.43 0.45 1.53
C PHE A 84 -13.50 0.14 0.48
N LEU A 85 -13.15 -0.01 -0.80
CA LEU A 85 -14.08 -0.48 -1.82
C LEU A 85 -14.53 -1.93 -1.56
N ALA A 86 -13.61 -2.83 -1.19
CA ALA A 86 -13.95 -4.19 -0.79
C ALA A 86 -14.82 -4.20 0.48
N LEU A 87 -14.52 -3.33 1.44
CA LEU A 87 -15.30 -3.17 2.66
C LEU A 87 -16.73 -2.64 2.38
N GLN A 88 -16.87 -1.69 1.45
CA GLN A 88 -18.19 -1.19 1.00
C GLN A 88 -19.02 -2.28 0.32
N ALA A 89 -18.38 -3.14 -0.49
CA ALA A 89 -19.06 -4.26 -1.12
C ALA A 89 -19.49 -5.33 -0.09
N LEU A 90 -18.73 -5.51 1.00
CA LEU A 90 -19.09 -6.40 2.12
C LEU A 90 -20.25 -5.84 2.95
N HIS A 91 -20.31 -4.52 3.10
CA HIS A 91 -21.28 -3.82 3.93
C HIS A 91 -21.99 -2.71 3.14
N PRO A 92 -22.82 -3.07 2.15
CA PRO A 92 -23.40 -2.10 1.20
C PRO A 92 -24.34 -1.07 1.83
N ARG A 93 -24.89 -1.38 3.01
CA ARG A 93 -25.83 -0.50 3.74
C ARG A 93 -25.14 0.50 4.67
N GLU A 94 -23.84 0.35 4.87
CA GLU A 94 -23.05 1.20 5.77
C GLU A 94 -22.38 2.33 4.99
N ASP A 95 -22.14 3.47 5.65
CA ASP A 95 -21.42 4.62 5.07
C ASP A 95 -19.89 4.41 5.08
N ILE A 96 -19.42 3.36 4.41
CA ILE A 96 -17.99 3.04 4.36
C ILE A 96 -17.18 4.17 3.69
N ARG A 97 -17.77 4.92 2.76
CA ARG A 97 -17.11 6.07 2.12
C ARG A 97 -16.93 7.24 3.09
N GLY A 98 -17.91 7.54 3.93
CA GLY A 98 -17.80 8.51 5.01
C GLY A 98 -16.68 8.14 5.97
N ILE A 99 -16.63 6.87 6.38
CA ILE A 99 -15.59 6.34 7.27
C ILE A 99 -14.20 6.41 6.62
N ALA A 100 -14.06 6.04 5.34
CA ALA A 100 -12.79 6.15 4.62
C ALA A 100 -12.26 7.59 4.60
N ARG A 101 -13.15 8.57 4.34
CA ARG A 101 -12.79 10.00 4.39
C ARG A 101 -12.42 10.44 5.80
N ALA A 102 -13.14 9.97 6.80
CA ALA A 102 -12.89 10.30 8.20
C ALA A 102 -11.51 9.80 8.65
N ILE A 103 -11.17 8.55 8.34
CA ILE A 103 -9.88 7.92 8.66
C ILE A 103 -8.71 8.62 7.97
N LYS A 104 -8.86 8.98 6.68
CA LYS A 104 -7.82 9.67 5.91
C LYS A 104 -7.70 11.17 6.22
N GLY A 105 -8.69 11.75 6.89
CA GLY A 105 -8.77 13.17 7.17
C GLY A 105 -7.86 13.63 8.31
N ALA A 106 -7.70 14.94 8.43
CA ALA A 106 -6.97 15.57 9.54
C ALA A 106 -7.87 15.85 10.78
N ASP A 107 -9.20 15.75 10.65
CA ASP A 107 -10.13 16.00 11.75
C ASP A 107 -10.10 14.83 12.75
N GLN A 108 -9.55 15.12 13.94
CA GLN A 108 -9.44 14.15 15.03
C GLN A 108 -10.79 13.57 15.46
N ARG A 109 -11.87 14.37 15.48
CA ARG A 109 -13.20 13.86 15.89
C ARG A 109 -13.75 12.91 14.84
N ALA A 110 -13.61 13.27 13.57
CA ALA A 110 -14.00 12.40 12.48
C ALA A 110 -13.21 11.08 12.51
N ARG A 111 -11.89 11.12 12.73
CA ARG A 111 -11.06 9.92 12.87
C ARG A 111 -11.49 9.03 14.02
N ALA A 112 -11.75 9.60 15.21
CA ALA A 112 -12.21 8.84 16.37
C ALA A 112 -13.54 8.13 16.09
N HIS A 113 -14.50 8.81 15.47
CA HIS A 113 -15.75 8.21 15.01
C HIS A 113 -15.51 7.09 13.98
N GLY A 114 -14.59 7.31 13.04
CA GLY A 114 -14.15 6.29 12.08
C GLY A 114 -13.58 5.04 12.76
N ALA A 115 -12.75 5.22 13.78
CA ALA A 115 -12.15 4.15 14.55
C ALA A 115 -13.20 3.33 15.33
N GLU A 116 -14.12 4.02 16.01
CA GLU A 116 -15.22 3.38 16.75
C GLU A 116 -16.14 2.58 15.83
N PHE A 117 -16.45 3.15 14.66
CA PHE A 117 -17.22 2.45 13.64
C PHE A 117 -16.49 1.18 13.17
N LEU A 118 -15.19 1.26 12.85
CA LEU A 118 -14.40 0.11 12.41
C LEU A 118 -14.34 -0.97 13.50
N ASP A 119 -14.19 -0.59 14.77
CA ASP A 119 -14.25 -1.56 15.86
C ASP A 119 -15.61 -2.24 15.94
N THR A 120 -16.70 -1.46 15.91
CA THR A 120 -18.06 -1.99 15.96
C THR A 120 -18.35 -2.93 14.78
N LEU A 121 -18.03 -2.50 13.56
CA LEU A 121 -18.21 -3.27 12.33
C LEU A 121 -17.51 -4.63 12.39
N THR A 122 -16.29 -4.64 12.94
CA THR A 122 -15.44 -5.83 12.98
C THR A 122 -15.68 -6.74 14.19
N ARG A 123 -16.69 -6.47 15.03
CA ARG A 123 -17.17 -7.41 16.07
C ARG A 123 -18.03 -8.54 15.51
N SER A 124 -18.51 -8.42 14.27
CA SER A 124 -19.31 -9.44 13.59
C SER A 124 -18.55 -10.79 13.48
N PRO A 125 -19.26 -11.95 13.47
CA PRO A 125 -18.66 -13.27 13.21
C PRO A 125 -17.82 -13.35 11.92
N LEU A 126 -18.05 -12.43 10.97
CA LEU A 126 -17.30 -12.31 9.73
C LEU A 126 -15.80 -12.02 9.95
N TYR A 127 -15.43 -11.37 11.06
CA TYR A 127 -14.09 -10.87 11.34
C TYR A 127 -13.41 -11.50 12.58
N THR A 128 -14.15 -12.30 13.34
CA THR A 128 -13.69 -12.87 14.61
C THR A 128 -13.31 -14.35 14.51
N ARG A 129 -13.28 -14.92 13.30
CA ARG A 129 -13.05 -16.36 13.07
C ARG A 129 -11.96 -16.62 12.04
N GLY A 130 -11.13 -17.64 12.30
CA GLY A 130 -10.07 -18.10 11.39
C GLY A 130 -9.13 -16.97 10.95
N ASP A 131 -8.81 -16.95 9.66
CA ASP A 131 -7.82 -16.04 9.07
C ASP A 131 -8.26 -14.57 9.00
N THR A 132 -9.54 -14.27 9.27
CA THR A 132 -10.10 -12.91 9.23
C THR A 132 -9.70 -12.05 10.43
N THR A 133 -9.13 -12.67 11.47
CA THR A 133 -8.55 -11.98 12.63
C THR A 133 -7.45 -10.99 12.23
N ARG A 134 -6.65 -11.33 11.20
CA ARG A 134 -5.65 -10.42 10.63
C ARG A 134 -6.27 -9.21 9.93
N ILE A 135 -7.40 -9.41 9.24
CA ILE A 135 -8.17 -8.31 8.63
C ILE A 135 -8.65 -7.35 9.73
N ARG A 136 -9.24 -7.89 10.80
CA ARG A 136 -9.69 -7.07 11.94
C ARG A 136 -8.55 -6.26 12.53
N ALA A 137 -7.42 -6.89 12.84
CA ALA A 137 -6.26 -6.19 13.43
C ALA A 137 -5.79 -5.03 12.54
N ARG A 138 -5.69 -5.26 11.22
CA ARG A 138 -5.31 -4.24 10.25
C ARG A 138 -6.33 -3.11 10.13
N LEU A 139 -7.63 -3.41 10.16
CA LEU A 139 -8.68 -2.39 10.12
C LEU A 139 -8.68 -1.53 11.38
N LEU A 140 -8.55 -2.15 12.55
CA LEU A 140 -8.55 -1.43 13.83
C LEU A 140 -7.44 -0.40 13.89
N VAL A 141 -6.23 -0.80 13.51
CA VAL A 141 -5.11 0.13 13.61
C VAL A 141 -5.27 1.33 12.71
N LEU A 142 -6.01 1.28 11.59
CA LEU A 142 -6.25 2.45 10.72
C LEU A 142 -6.87 3.64 11.46
N GLY A 143 -7.72 3.37 12.45
CA GLY A 143 -8.38 4.41 13.25
C GLY A 143 -7.56 4.93 14.42
N GLU A 144 -6.45 4.28 14.75
CA GLU A 144 -5.59 4.70 15.87
C GLU A 144 -4.65 5.84 15.44
N GLU A 145 -4.45 6.80 16.35
CA GLU A 145 -3.46 7.87 16.20
C GLU A 145 -2.06 7.33 16.56
N LEU A 146 -1.52 6.51 15.67
CA LEU A 146 -0.19 5.91 15.80
C LEU A 146 0.74 6.39 14.69
N GLU A 147 2.02 6.54 15.01
CA GLU A 147 3.07 6.59 13.99
C GLU A 147 3.13 5.27 13.22
N ASP A 148 3.58 5.32 11.98
CA ASP A 148 3.56 4.17 11.06
C ASP A 148 4.33 2.95 11.60
N ARG A 149 5.47 3.19 12.27
CA ARG A 149 6.24 2.11 12.91
C ARG A 149 5.46 1.44 14.05
N GLU A 150 4.81 2.22 14.92
CA GLU A 150 3.99 1.67 16.01
C GLU A 150 2.76 0.94 15.47
N ARG A 151 2.12 1.51 14.44
CA ARG A 151 1.00 0.90 13.72
C ARG A 151 1.33 -0.48 13.19
N LEU A 152 2.50 -0.63 12.55
CA LEU A 152 2.99 -1.92 12.05
C LEU A 152 3.36 -2.88 13.18
N ALA A 153 3.99 -2.38 14.25
CA ALA A 153 4.30 -3.20 15.42
C ALA A 153 3.04 -3.79 16.07
N ARG A 154 1.97 -2.99 16.20
CA ARG A 154 0.69 -3.40 16.79
C ARG A 154 0.04 -4.57 16.06
N ILE A 155 0.24 -4.67 14.75
CA ILE A 155 -0.26 -5.78 13.91
C ILE A 155 0.79 -6.87 13.65
N GLY A 156 1.90 -6.87 14.38
CA GLY A 156 2.94 -7.90 14.30
C GLY A 156 3.82 -7.81 13.04
N LEU A 157 3.91 -6.64 12.41
CA LEU A 157 4.69 -6.38 11.19
C LEU A 157 5.93 -5.50 11.42
N ALA A 158 6.36 -5.33 12.67
CA ALA A 158 7.60 -4.59 12.97
C ALA A 158 8.83 -5.17 12.23
N ALA A 159 8.92 -6.50 12.14
CA ALA A 159 10.01 -7.20 11.45
C ALA A 159 9.97 -7.04 9.92
N SER A 160 8.87 -6.52 9.37
CA SER A 160 8.75 -6.22 7.93
C SER A 160 9.31 -4.85 7.56
N ILE A 161 9.68 -4.03 8.54
CA ILE A 161 10.30 -2.72 8.31
C ILE A 161 11.77 -2.94 7.96
N PRO A 162 12.25 -2.49 6.78
CA PRO A 162 13.67 -2.58 6.44
C PRO A 162 14.54 -1.81 7.44
N ALA A 163 15.77 -2.28 7.67
CA ALA A 163 16.66 -1.69 8.67
C ALA A 163 17.14 -0.28 8.28
N SER A 164 17.22 0.01 6.98
CA SER A 164 17.67 1.29 6.45
C SER A 164 16.88 1.74 5.21
N ALA A 165 17.07 3.00 4.81
CA ALA A 165 16.52 3.53 3.56
C ALA A 165 17.08 2.78 2.35
N ALA A 166 18.37 2.43 2.37
CA ALA A 166 18.99 1.63 1.31
C ALA A 166 18.34 0.24 1.18
N ASP A 167 18.09 -0.46 2.29
CA ASP A 167 17.41 -1.76 2.26
C ASP A 167 15.99 -1.65 1.70
N ALA A 168 15.27 -0.58 2.06
CA ALA A 168 13.95 -0.31 1.50
C ALA A 168 14.01 -0.05 -0.01
N VAL A 169 15.01 0.71 -0.48
CA VAL A 169 15.23 0.95 -1.91
C VAL A 169 15.52 -0.36 -2.65
N VAL A 170 16.34 -1.26 -2.10
CA VAL A 170 16.58 -2.60 -2.69
C VAL A 170 15.27 -3.37 -2.84
N CYS A 171 14.41 -3.39 -1.81
CA CYS A 171 13.10 -4.01 -1.91
C CYS A 171 12.21 -3.35 -3.00
N LEU A 172 12.27 -2.03 -3.13
CA LEU A 172 11.48 -1.28 -4.10
C LEU A 172 11.97 -1.45 -5.54
N LEU A 173 13.29 -1.63 -5.74
CA LEU A 173 13.86 -1.97 -7.05
C LEU A 173 13.27 -3.29 -7.59
N ALA A 174 13.08 -4.27 -6.71
CA ALA A 174 12.46 -5.55 -7.05
C ALA A 174 10.91 -5.51 -7.12
N ALA A 175 10.26 -4.40 -6.76
CA ALA A 175 8.80 -4.31 -6.73
C ALA A 175 8.20 -4.54 -8.13
N PRO A 176 7.08 -5.26 -8.26
CA PRO A 176 6.46 -5.54 -9.57
C PRO A 176 5.92 -4.28 -10.26
N ASP A 177 5.68 -3.20 -9.51
CA ASP A 177 5.24 -1.93 -10.05
C ASP A 177 6.42 -1.20 -10.72
N SER A 178 6.39 -1.15 -12.05
CA SER A 178 7.44 -0.54 -12.87
C SER A 178 7.72 0.93 -12.55
N LEU A 179 6.70 1.72 -12.18
CA LEU A 179 6.88 3.13 -11.86
C LEU A 179 7.54 3.29 -10.49
N LEU A 180 7.10 2.51 -9.51
CA LEU A 180 7.72 2.49 -8.18
C LEU A 180 9.18 2.03 -8.25
N SER A 181 9.44 0.97 -9.01
CA SER A 181 10.79 0.44 -9.26
C SER A 181 11.68 1.47 -9.97
N ALA A 182 11.16 2.18 -10.98
CA ALA A 182 11.90 3.24 -11.67
C ALA A 182 12.23 4.44 -10.76
N CYS A 183 11.28 4.87 -9.90
CA CYS A 183 11.53 5.94 -8.94
C CYS A 183 12.58 5.53 -7.89
N ALA A 184 12.53 4.26 -7.44
CA ALA A 184 13.53 3.71 -6.53
C ALA A 184 14.92 3.66 -7.19
N ALA A 185 15.00 3.30 -8.48
CA ALA A 185 16.25 3.31 -9.24
C ALA A 185 16.82 4.71 -9.42
N TYR A 186 15.96 5.69 -9.73
CA TYR A 186 16.38 7.08 -9.81
C TYR A 186 16.97 7.57 -8.48
N TYR A 187 16.30 7.27 -7.35
CA TYR A 187 16.83 7.60 -6.03
C TYR A 187 18.12 6.86 -5.67
N ALA A 188 18.23 5.58 -6.03
CA ALA A 188 19.44 4.78 -5.84
C ALA A 188 20.65 5.34 -6.59
N LEU A 189 20.47 5.79 -7.83
CA LEU A 189 21.54 6.39 -8.63
C LEU A 189 22.04 7.70 -8.00
N ASP A 190 21.13 8.51 -7.45
CA ASP A 190 21.46 9.75 -6.74
C ASP A 190 22.15 9.53 -5.38
N LEU A 191 21.95 8.37 -4.74
CA LEU A 191 22.66 8.00 -3.51
C LEU A 191 24.12 7.62 -3.77
N GLU A 192 24.45 7.26 -5.00
CA GLU A 192 25.79 6.90 -5.47
C GLU A 192 26.49 5.78 -4.67
N THR A 193 25.73 4.91 -3.99
CA THR A 193 26.33 3.82 -3.20
C THR A 193 26.63 2.59 -4.07
N PRO A 194 27.77 1.91 -3.84
CA PRO A 194 28.16 0.75 -4.64
C PRO A 194 27.17 -0.42 -4.47
N GLU A 195 26.56 -0.58 -3.31
CA GLU A 195 25.58 -1.63 -3.05
C GLU A 195 24.32 -1.45 -3.90
N LEU A 196 23.82 -0.21 -4.03
CA LEU A 196 22.62 0.08 -4.82
C LEU A 196 22.92 0.02 -6.32
N ALA A 197 24.11 0.43 -6.74
CA ALA A 197 24.55 0.27 -8.12
C ALA A 197 24.58 -1.21 -8.54
N ALA A 198 25.14 -2.08 -7.68
CA ALA A 198 25.15 -3.52 -7.92
C ALA A 198 23.73 -4.11 -8.00
N ALA A 199 22.82 -3.67 -7.13
CA ALA A 199 21.42 -4.11 -7.16
C ALA A 199 20.69 -3.67 -8.45
N ILE A 200 20.96 -2.47 -8.97
CA ILE A 200 20.40 -2.01 -10.25
C ILE A 200 20.94 -2.85 -11.41
N ASP A 201 22.25 -3.10 -11.45
CA ASP A 201 22.86 -3.89 -12.52
C ASP A 201 22.33 -5.34 -12.53
N GLU A 202 22.15 -5.97 -11.35
CA GLU A 202 21.57 -7.31 -11.22
C GLU A 202 20.12 -7.36 -11.71
N LEU A 203 19.30 -6.38 -11.33
CA LEU A 203 17.89 -6.32 -11.72
C LEU A 203 17.65 -5.81 -13.14
N GLY A 204 18.62 -5.07 -13.71
CA GLY A 204 18.54 -4.48 -15.04
C GLY A 204 18.41 -5.52 -16.15
N ALA A 205 19.03 -6.69 -15.97
CA ALA A 205 18.97 -7.79 -16.94
C ALA A 205 17.53 -8.26 -17.23
N ASP A 206 16.66 -8.22 -16.22
CA ASP A 206 15.26 -8.64 -16.33
C ASP A 206 14.28 -7.46 -16.49
N ARG A 207 14.78 -6.22 -16.44
CA ARG A 207 13.96 -4.99 -16.40
C ARG A 207 14.50 -3.90 -17.32
N PRO A 208 14.02 -3.83 -18.57
CA PRO A 208 14.53 -2.89 -19.59
C PRO A 208 14.49 -1.40 -19.20
N LEU A 209 13.58 -1.01 -18.29
CA LEU A 209 13.52 0.36 -17.78
C LEU A 209 14.68 0.69 -16.85
N LEU A 210 15.15 -0.27 -16.05
CA LEU A 210 16.29 -0.10 -15.15
C LEU A 210 17.60 -0.05 -15.94
N GLU A 211 17.73 -0.89 -16.97
CA GLU A 211 18.89 -0.88 -17.87
C GLU A 211 19.10 0.51 -18.49
N ARG A 212 18.05 1.12 -19.03
CA ARG A 212 18.09 2.47 -19.63
C ARG A 212 18.55 3.54 -18.65
N LEU A 213 18.00 3.54 -17.43
CA LEU A 213 18.38 4.50 -16.39
C LEU A 213 19.86 4.36 -15.99
N SER A 214 20.38 3.14 -15.92
CA SER A 214 21.78 2.89 -15.58
C SER A 214 22.76 3.37 -16.66
N VAL A 215 22.41 3.25 -17.93
CA VAL A 215 23.24 3.67 -19.08
C VAL A 215 23.30 5.19 -19.17
N ASP A 216 22.17 5.87 -18.99
CA ASP A 216 22.09 7.33 -19.05
C ASP A 216 22.87 7.99 -17.89
N HIS A 217 22.76 7.44 -16.68
CA HIS A 217 23.49 7.97 -15.52
C HIS A 217 25.01 7.76 -15.64
N ARG A 218 25.46 6.60 -16.13
CA ARG A 218 26.89 6.36 -16.44
C ARG A 218 27.42 7.37 -17.48
N SER A 219 26.61 7.67 -18.50
CA SER A 219 26.99 8.62 -19.56
C SER A 219 27.04 10.08 -19.07
N ALA A 220 26.22 10.44 -18.07
CA ALA A 220 26.22 11.76 -17.46
C ALA A 220 27.44 12.01 -16.55
N ARG A 221 28.01 10.97 -15.91
CA ARG A 221 29.19 11.09 -15.04
C ARG A 221 30.53 11.23 -15.77
N VAL A 222 30.58 10.98 -17.08
CA VAL A 222 31.82 11.05 -17.90
C VAL A 222 32.01 12.43 -18.55
N ARG A 223 31.16 13.42 -18.22
CA ARG A 223 31.25 14.81 -18.67
C ARG A 223 31.60 15.74 -17.52
#